data_AF-A0A843HJ59-F1
#
_entry.id   AF-A0A843HJ59-F1
#
_cell.length_a   1.000
_cell.length_b   1.000
_cell.length_c   1.000
_cell.angle_alpha   90.00
_cell.angle_beta   90.00
_cell.angle_gamma   90.00
#
_symmetry.space_group_name_H-M   'P 1'
#
loop_
_entity.id
_entity.type
_entity.pdbx_description
1 polymer ?
#
loop_
_entity_poly.entity_id
_entity_poly.type
_entity_poly.pdbx_seq_one_letter_code
_entity_poly.pdbx_strand_id
1 'polypeptide(L)'
;MAKCSNTELFKKIGQKLIDDLYEIDLVLYNELPNCKTINAGKYISASGSVSFDRYSVPDNKFECNPMACVNSGTLMLGAASESITYKAQFDAREFAAGVITFYVKGNNTAGTVTVLVSDTSTFTNANSYTLTYPASTDYVPMLLDLNTGVTDVGTGWSPSANGAYIKFTFDNTSANVGISSITILDKYSDLATSDVVKIGCVTDVSGTVDIPAIQRQCSTASYDTSNLSFTRTINGKLLTPNYHKLNPMYGKSRYVSGSLQKTERKEVGVDGTVIISDINLDDCGPITVQRTDSCEAEMAMLTRLYTPVRITGEIGAEYFQIVNDEDNGVAKFYFSTELAGKEVLISYPKTVDVERYAANVDNVGDVRVMMRFNGSYVDNRGSMDVVYTLPNVLITSFPWNITRTEQDFSFTISIQPDAEGNYWYMDKIVL
;
A
#
# COMPACT_ATOMS: atom_id res chain seq x y z
N MET A 1 44.82 58.76 19.85
CA MET A 1 44.06 57.67 20.50
C MET A 1 42.63 57.72 20.01
N ALA A 2 42.33 57.03 18.90
CA ALA A 2 40.97 56.89 18.40
C ALA A 2 40.33 55.69 19.12
N LYS A 3 39.17 55.89 19.73
CA LYS A 3 38.38 54.84 20.38
C LYS A 3 37.80 53.94 19.28
N CYS A 4 38.18 52.67 19.26
CA CYS A 4 37.45 51.63 18.54
C CYS A 4 36.10 51.42 19.24
N SER A 5 35.01 51.95 18.68
CA SER A 5 33.65 51.53 19.04
C SER A 5 33.11 50.61 17.95
N ASN A 6 33.64 49.40 17.87
CA ASN A 6 33.03 48.32 17.09
C ASN A 6 32.08 47.54 18.01
N THR A 7 30.90 48.10 18.23
CA THR A 7 29.72 47.37 18.71
C THR A 7 28.86 46.96 17.51
N GLU A 8 29.45 46.25 16.54
CA GLU A 8 28.66 45.31 15.76
C GLU A 8 28.48 44.08 16.66
N LEU A 9 27.44 44.13 17.50
CA LEU A 9 26.93 42.95 18.18
C LEU A 9 26.73 41.86 17.13
N PHE A 10 27.53 40.79 17.22
CA PHE A 10 27.31 39.55 16.49
C PHE A 10 25.84 39.17 16.62
N LYS A 11 25.10 39.28 15.51
CA LYS A 11 23.67 38.99 15.44
C LYS A 11 23.49 37.49 15.67
N LYS A 12 22.99 37.11 16.85
CA LYS A 12 22.67 35.72 17.16
C LYS A 12 21.27 35.43 16.62
N ILE A 13 21.16 34.43 15.75
CA ILE A 13 19.87 33.85 15.34
C ILE A 13 19.55 32.76 16.36
N GLY A 14 18.36 32.81 16.95
CA GLY A 14 17.84 31.75 17.82
C GLY A 14 16.85 30.89 17.05
N GLN A 15 16.91 29.57 17.22
CA GLN A 15 15.81 28.69 16.80
C GLN A 15 14.76 28.71 17.91
N LYS A 16 13.48 28.88 17.55
CA LYS A 16 12.38 28.76 18.52
C LYS A 16 12.35 27.31 19.03
N LEU A 17 12.13 27.14 20.33
CA LEU A 17 11.91 25.81 20.91
C LEU A 17 10.71 25.14 20.24
N ILE A 18 10.81 23.82 20.08
CA ILE A 18 9.69 22.98 19.64
C ILE A 18 8.55 23.16 20.64
N ASP A 19 7.34 23.45 20.14
CA ASP A 19 6.14 23.58 20.96
C ASP A 19 5.28 22.31 20.90
N ASP A 20 4.29 22.22 21.79
CA ASP A 20 3.45 21.02 21.91
C ASP A 20 2.58 20.75 20.65
N LEU A 21 2.44 21.77 19.78
CA LEU A 21 1.69 21.71 18.52
C LEU A 21 2.59 21.39 17.32
N TYR A 22 3.88 21.15 17.56
CA TYR A 22 4.80 20.80 16.51
C TYR A 22 4.51 19.41 15.96
N GLU A 23 4.27 19.36 14.65
CA GLU A 23 3.99 18.13 13.92
C GLU A 23 5.03 17.90 12.83
N ILE A 24 5.37 16.64 12.61
CA ILE A 24 6.12 16.19 11.45
C ILE A 24 5.16 15.37 10.58
N ASP A 25 5.07 15.75 9.32
CA ASP A 25 4.30 15.04 8.32
C ASP A 25 5.23 14.11 7.54
N LEU A 26 4.94 12.81 7.56
CA LEU A 26 5.57 11.79 6.74
C LEU A 26 4.58 11.35 5.67
N VAL A 27 4.83 11.73 4.43
CA VAL A 27 4.02 11.33 3.28
C VAL A 27 4.65 10.09 2.67
N LEU A 28 3.95 8.97 2.76
CA LEU A 28 4.34 7.74 2.09
C LEU A 28 3.82 7.78 0.66
N TYR A 29 4.71 7.46 -0.27
CA TYR A 29 4.33 7.20 -1.64
C TYR A 29 4.38 5.71 -1.88
N ASN A 30 3.22 5.13 -2.17
CA ASN A 30 3.15 3.79 -2.72
C ASN A 30 3.24 3.95 -4.23
N GLU A 31 4.33 3.49 -4.83
CA GLU A 31 4.39 3.38 -6.29
C GLU A 31 3.32 2.37 -6.75
N LEU A 32 2.59 2.70 -7.82
CA LEU A 32 1.72 1.72 -8.44
C LEU A 32 2.59 0.55 -8.91
N PRO A 33 2.12 -0.71 -8.78
CA PRO A 33 2.92 -1.86 -9.15
C PRO A 33 3.38 -1.75 -10.62
N ASN A 34 4.67 -1.49 -10.83
CA ASN A 34 5.28 -1.38 -12.17
C ASN A 34 5.00 -2.62 -13.04
N CYS A 35 4.80 -3.77 -12.39
CA CYS A 35 4.52 -5.05 -13.05
C CYS A 35 3.15 -5.10 -13.73
N LYS A 36 2.17 -4.22 -13.44
CA LYS A 36 0.85 -4.19 -14.09
C LYS A 36 0.69 -3.08 -15.13
N THR A 37 1.81 -2.48 -15.57
CA THR A 37 1.83 -1.43 -16.59
C THR A 37 2.15 -2.02 -17.97
N ILE A 38 1.34 -1.67 -18.97
CA ILE A 38 1.57 -1.99 -20.38
C ILE A 38 2.35 -0.85 -21.02
N ASN A 39 3.52 -1.17 -21.59
CA ASN A 39 4.28 -0.19 -22.37
C ASN A 39 3.53 0.17 -23.65
N ALA A 40 3.22 1.46 -23.84
CA ALA A 40 2.45 1.92 -25.00
C ALA A 40 3.10 1.57 -26.36
N GLY A 41 4.42 1.40 -26.41
CA GLY A 41 5.16 0.97 -27.61
C GLY A 41 5.09 -0.54 -27.91
N LYS A 42 4.61 -1.38 -26.96
CA LYS A 42 4.50 -2.84 -27.13
C LYS A 42 3.06 -3.28 -27.45
N TYR A 43 2.53 -2.79 -28.58
CA TYR A 43 1.22 -3.20 -29.09
C TYR A 43 1.31 -4.48 -29.95
N ILE A 44 0.19 -5.19 -30.11
CA ILE A 44 0.08 -6.40 -30.95
C ILE A 44 -0.27 -6.03 -32.39
N SER A 45 -1.24 -5.15 -32.54
CA SER A 45 -1.75 -4.69 -33.82
C SER A 45 -2.26 -3.26 -33.72
N ALA A 46 -2.13 -2.53 -34.81
CA ALA A 46 -2.72 -1.22 -35.01
C ALA A 46 -3.38 -1.18 -36.40
N SER A 47 -4.52 -0.52 -36.52
CA SER A 47 -5.26 -0.45 -37.80
C SER A 47 -4.80 0.69 -38.72
N GLY A 48 -3.72 1.40 -38.37
CA GLY A 48 -3.17 2.46 -39.20
C GLY A 48 -1.76 2.91 -38.80
N SER A 49 -1.39 4.15 -39.14
CA SER A 49 0.00 4.60 -39.01
C SER A 49 0.32 4.98 -37.57
N VAL A 50 1.31 4.32 -36.96
CA VAL A 50 1.70 4.58 -35.57
C VAL A 50 3.15 5.01 -35.46
N SER A 51 3.42 5.95 -34.55
CA SER A 51 4.77 6.37 -34.19
C SER A 51 4.92 6.43 -32.68
N PHE A 52 5.96 5.80 -32.14
CA PHE A 52 6.23 5.79 -30.71
C PHE A 52 7.31 6.82 -30.37
N ASP A 53 7.03 7.72 -29.42
CA ASP A 53 8.00 8.65 -28.86
C ASP A 53 8.26 8.30 -27.39
N ARG A 54 9.49 7.83 -27.12
CA ARG A 54 9.94 7.46 -25.78
C ARG A 54 10.11 8.65 -24.83
N TYR A 55 10.28 9.86 -25.36
CA TYR A 55 10.56 11.07 -24.57
C TYR A 55 9.30 11.91 -24.35
N SER A 56 8.25 11.70 -25.15
CA SER A 56 6.93 12.27 -24.89
C SER A 56 6.25 11.45 -23.80
N VAL A 57 6.29 11.96 -22.57
CA VAL A 57 5.79 11.29 -21.37
C VAL A 57 4.87 12.27 -20.61
N PRO A 58 3.69 11.85 -20.13
CA PRO A 58 2.81 12.70 -19.32
C PRO A 58 3.42 13.00 -17.95
N ASP A 59 3.04 14.14 -17.38
CA ASP A 59 3.17 14.35 -15.94
C ASP A 59 2.36 13.30 -15.18
N ASN A 60 2.92 12.76 -14.10
CA ASN A 60 2.20 11.81 -13.26
C ASN A 60 1.07 12.53 -12.50
N LYS A 61 -0.17 12.27 -12.93
CA LYS A 61 -1.41 12.77 -12.31
C LYS A 61 -2.13 11.71 -11.47
N PHE A 62 -1.82 10.43 -11.70
CA PHE A 62 -2.41 9.31 -10.93
C PHE A 62 -1.63 9.02 -9.65
N GLU A 63 -0.33 9.33 -9.62
CA GLU A 63 0.48 9.25 -8.41
C GLU A 63 0.97 10.64 -8.02
N CYS A 64 0.93 10.92 -6.71
CA CYS A 64 1.47 12.16 -6.15
C CYS A 64 3.00 12.09 -5.94
N ASN A 65 3.69 11.12 -6.55
CA ASN A 65 5.13 10.93 -6.41
C ASN A 65 5.87 11.54 -7.62
N PRO A 66 6.58 12.66 -7.46
CA PRO A 66 7.35 13.27 -8.54
C PRO A 66 8.55 12.43 -8.98
N MET A 67 8.93 11.38 -8.22
CA MET A 67 10.10 10.54 -8.48
C MET A 67 9.79 9.20 -9.16
N ALA A 68 8.51 8.86 -9.35
CA ALA A 68 8.13 7.55 -9.87
C ALA A 68 8.24 7.50 -11.41
N CYS A 69 9.13 6.63 -11.92
CA CYS A 69 9.35 6.42 -13.37
C CYS A 69 8.35 5.42 -13.97
N VAL A 70 7.05 5.61 -13.74
CA VAL A 70 6.00 4.66 -14.16
C VAL A 70 5.52 4.93 -15.59
N ASN A 71 5.69 6.15 -16.06
CA ASN A 71 5.11 6.56 -17.32
C ASN A 71 5.89 6.01 -18.53
N SER A 72 5.19 5.25 -19.37
CA SER A 72 5.74 4.82 -20.66
C SER A 72 5.57 5.95 -21.69
N GLY A 73 6.50 6.04 -22.65
CA GLY A 73 6.42 7.00 -23.75
C GLY A 73 5.09 6.91 -24.52
N THR A 74 4.81 7.89 -25.36
CA THR A 74 3.51 8.00 -26.04
C THR A 74 3.52 7.32 -27.40
N LEU A 75 2.51 6.48 -27.66
CA LEU A 75 2.23 5.98 -28.99
C LEU A 75 1.22 6.92 -29.68
N MET A 76 1.64 7.57 -30.76
CA MET A 76 0.82 8.46 -31.57
C MET A 76 0.18 7.71 -32.73
N LEU A 77 -1.10 7.99 -32.97
CA LEU A 77 -1.89 7.50 -34.10
C LEU A 77 -1.98 8.57 -35.19
N GLY A 78 -1.71 8.18 -36.43
CA GLY A 78 -1.61 9.06 -37.57
C GLY A 78 -2.96 9.52 -38.13
N ALA A 79 -4.05 8.79 -37.84
CA ALA A 79 -5.38 9.16 -38.31
C ALA A 79 -6.52 8.85 -37.33
N ALA A 80 -7.66 9.49 -37.64
CA ALA A 80 -8.99 9.27 -37.09
C ALA A 80 -9.44 7.81 -37.17
N SER A 81 -10.15 7.30 -36.15
CA SER A 81 -10.77 5.96 -36.14
C SER A 81 -9.79 4.77 -36.18
N GLU A 82 -8.50 5.04 -35.98
CA GLU A 82 -7.51 3.99 -35.80
C GLU A 82 -7.67 3.33 -34.42
N SER A 83 -7.36 2.04 -34.38
CA SER A 83 -7.43 1.24 -33.17
C SER A 83 -6.10 0.58 -32.88
N ILE A 84 -5.77 0.44 -31.60
CA ILE A 84 -4.57 -0.22 -31.12
C ILE A 84 -4.99 -1.33 -30.18
N THR A 85 -4.40 -2.51 -30.34
CA THR A 85 -4.63 -3.66 -29.47
C THR A 85 -3.39 -4.00 -28.67
N TYR A 86 -3.57 -4.15 -27.37
CA TYR A 86 -2.56 -4.57 -26.40
C TYR A 86 -2.93 -5.93 -25.79
N LYS A 87 -1.92 -6.62 -25.24
CA LYS A 87 -2.12 -7.82 -24.42
C LYS A 87 -1.74 -7.51 -22.98
N ALA A 88 -2.71 -7.63 -22.07
CA ALA A 88 -2.46 -7.78 -20.66
C ALA A 88 -2.07 -9.25 -20.39
N GLN A 89 -0.84 -9.49 -19.95
CA GLN A 89 -0.34 -10.84 -19.65
C GLN A 89 -0.65 -11.31 -18.22
N PHE A 90 -1.50 -10.57 -17.49
CA PHE A 90 -1.87 -10.83 -16.10
C PHE A 90 -3.14 -11.66 -16.01
N ASP A 91 -3.38 -12.37 -14.92
CA ASP A 91 -4.62 -13.13 -14.72
C ASP A 91 -5.83 -12.20 -14.74
N ALA A 92 -6.71 -12.36 -15.74
CA ALA A 92 -7.87 -11.49 -15.91
C ALA A 92 -8.88 -11.60 -14.78
N ARG A 93 -8.87 -12.71 -14.04
CA ARG A 93 -9.78 -12.91 -12.90
C ARG A 93 -9.45 -11.98 -11.74
N GLU A 94 -8.20 -11.52 -11.64
CA GLU A 94 -7.77 -10.61 -10.57
C GLU A 94 -8.26 -9.17 -10.80
N PHE A 95 -8.30 -8.72 -12.05
CA PHE A 95 -8.66 -7.34 -12.41
C PHE A 95 -10.01 -7.21 -13.11
N ALA A 96 -10.80 -8.28 -13.24
CA ALA A 96 -12.12 -8.25 -13.90
C ALA A 96 -13.06 -7.18 -13.35
N ALA A 97 -12.95 -6.90 -12.05
CA ALA A 97 -13.71 -5.87 -11.33
C ALA A 97 -12.84 -4.65 -10.96
N GLY A 98 -11.75 -4.45 -11.69
CA GLY A 98 -10.72 -3.46 -11.42
C GLY A 98 -10.88 -2.19 -12.24
N VAL A 99 -9.76 -1.48 -12.38
CA VAL A 99 -9.68 -0.17 -13.03
C VAL A 99 -8.51 -0.15 -14.01
N ILE A 100 -8.71 0.43 -15.19
CA ILE A 100 -7.64 0.70 -16.16
C ILE A 100 -7.42 2.21 -16.21
N THR A 101 -6.20 2.66 -15.96
CA THR A 101 -5.81 4.06 -16.11
C THR A 101 -4.88 4.23 -17.30
N PHE A 102 -4.99 5.37 -17.99
CA PHE A 102 -4.14 5.71 -19.13
C PHE A 102 -4.19 7.21 -19.40
N TYR A 103 -3.27 7.72 -20.22
CA TYR A 103 -3.30 9.10 -20.69
C TYR A 103 -3.64 9.18 -22.17
N VAL A 104 -4.44 10.17 -22.53
CA VAL A 104 -4.71 10.54 -23.91
C VAL A 104 -4.05 11.87 -24.21
N LYS A 105 -3.19 11.91 -25.22
CA LYS A 105 -2.65 13.15 -25.78
C LYS A 105 -3.57 13.60 -26.90
N GLY A 106 -4.36 14.63 -26.64
CA GLY A 106 -5.28 15.21 -27.63
C GLY A 106 -4.57 16.16 -28.59
N ASN A 107 -5.23 16.47 -29.71
CA ASN A 107 -4.84 17.52 -30.65
C ASN A 107 -5.82 18.71 -30.56
N ASN A 108 -6.06 19.19 -29.34
CA ASN A 108 -6.97 20.31 -29.04
C ASN A 108 -8.43 20.11 -29.52
N THR A 109 -8.85 18.85 -29.67
CA THR A 109 -10.21 18.49 -30.10
C THR A 109 -10.76 17.49 -29.09
N ALA A 110 -12.00 17.69 -28.66
CA ALA A 110 -12.69 16.73 -27.80
C ALA A 110 -13.05 15.49 -28.62
N GLY A 111 -13.04 14.32 -27.99
CA GLY A 111 -13.34 13.08 -28.69
C GLY A 111 -13.75 11.98 -27.73
N THR A 112 -13.95 10.79 -28.28
CA THR A 112 -14.26 9.60 -27.50
C THR A 112 -13.20 8.53 -27.71
N VAL A 113 -12.99 7.73 -26.68
CA VAL A 113 -12.19 6.51 -26.74
C VAL A 113 -13.09 5.35 -26.35
N THR A 114 -13.22 4.41 -27.27
CA THR A 114 -13.91 3.13 -27.02
C THR A 114 -12.85 2.08 -26.69
N VAL A 115 -12.99 1.47 -25.52
CA VAL A 115 -12.12 0.41 -25.02
C VAL A 115 -12.88 -0.90 -25.06
N LEU A 116 -12.35 -1.89 -25.78
CA LEU A 116 -12.85 -3.26 -25.78
C LEU A 116 -11.92 -4.16 -24.98
N VAL A 117 -12.47 -4.98 -24.10
CA VAL A 117 -11.73 -5.98 -23.31
C VAL A 117 -12.26 -7.37 -23.62
N SER A 118 -11.37 -8.31 -23.95
CA SER A 118 -11.73 -9.70 -24.29
C SER A 118 -10.58 -10.65 -23.97
N ASP A 119 -10.86 -11.94 -23.76
CA ASP A 119 -9.83 -12.98 -23.68
C ASP A 119 -9.21 -13.33 -25.04
N THR A 120 -9.79 -12.82 -26.14
CA THR A 120 -9.35 -13.12 -27.51
C THR A 120 -9.06 -11.85 -28.28
N SER A 121 -8.09 -11.90 -29.20
CA SER A 121 -7.72 -10.76 -30.05
C SER A 121 -8.75 -10.44 -31.15
N THR A 122 -9.78 -11.27 -31.32
CA THR A 122 -10.85 -11.04 -32.30
C THR A 122 -12.02 -10.23 -31.73
N PHE A 123 -12.11 -10.08 -30.41
CA PHE A 123 -13.13 -9.29 -29.70
C PHE A 123 -14.58 -9.68 -30.04
N THR A 124 -14.84 -10.95 -30.39
CA THR A 124 -16.18 -11.44 -30.73
C THR A 124 -17.12 -11.43 -29.52
N ASN A 125 -16.59 -11.80 -28.35
CA ASN A 125 -17.24 -11.70 -27.05
C ASN A 125 -16.38 -10.79 -26.17
N ALA A 126 -16.84 -9.57 -25.95
CA ALA A 126 -16.05 -8.53 -25.32
C ALA A 126 -16.93 -7.60 -24.48
N ASN A 127 -16.30 -6.90 -23.54
CA ASN A 127 -16.92 -5.78 -22.84
C ASN A 127 -16.47 -4.49 -23.53
N SER A 128 -17.43 -3.64 -23.86
CA SER A 128 -17.20 -2.34 -24.48
C SER A 128 -17.47 -1.22 -23.50
N TYR A 129 -16.54 -0.27 -23.44
CA TYR A 129 -16.60 0.90 -22.60
C TYR A 129 -16.31 2.14 -23.44
N THR A 130 -17.04 3.23 -23.25
CA THR A 130 -16.82 4.47 -23.99
C THR A 130 -16.57 5.61 -23.01
N LEU A 131 -15.44 6.28 -23.18
CA LEU A 131 -15.04 7.44 -22.38
C LEU A 131 -14.90 8.66 -23.28
N THR A 132 -15.25 9.84 -22.75
CA THR A 132 -15.10 11.12 -23.45
C THR A 132 -13.94 11.91 -22.85
N TYR A 133 -13.10 12.51 -23.68
CA TYR A 133 -12.03 13.40 -23.23
C TYR A 133 -12.22 14.83 -23.78
N PRO A 134 -11.91 15.87 -22.99
CA PRO A 134 -12.03 17.26 -23.43
C PRO A 134 -10.95 17.63 -24.47
N ALA A 135 -11.18 18.73 -25.19
CA ALA A 135 -10.19 19.34 -26.05
C ALA A 135 -8.98 19.81 -25.21
N SER A 136 -7.82 19.21 -25.46
CA SER A 136 -6.57 19.55 -24.78
C SER A 136 -5.39 19.37 -25.73
N THR A 137 -4.38 20.22 -25.60
CA THR A 137 -3.05 20.05 -26.22
C THR A 137 -2.10 19.27 -25.32
N ASP A 138 -2.45 19.15 -24.03
CA ASP A 138 -1.72 18.41 -23.01
C ASP A 138 -2.40 17.05 -22.75
N TYR A 139 -1.73 16.19 -22.00
CA TYR A 139 -2.21 14.87 -21.62
C TYR A 139 -3.42 14.94 -20.70
N VAL A 140 -4.46 14.20 -21.06
CA VAL A 140 -5.66 14.02 -20.26
C VAL A 140 -5.60 12.66 -19.57
N PRO A 141 -5.65 12.60 -18.22
CA PRO A 141 -5.77 11.34 -17.50
C PRO A 141 -7.16 10.75 -17.71
N MET A 142 -7.20 9.47 -18.04
CA MET A 142 -8.42 8.68 -18.26
C MET A 142 -8.48 7.53 -17.27
N LEU A 143 -9.67 7.32 -16.69
CA LEU A 143 -9.95 6.22 -15.79
C LEU A 143 -11.13 5.42 -16.34
N LEU A 144 -10.91 4.12 -16.52
CA LEU A 144 -11.92 3.16 -16.92
C LEU A 144 -12.21 2.19 -15.78
N ASP A 145 -13.43 2.23 -15.26
CA ASP A 145 -13.93 1.24 -14.31
C ASP A 145 -14.51 0.04 -15.07
N LEU A 146 -14.01 -1.16 -14.78
CA LEU A 146 -14.48 -2.37 -15.45
C LEU A 146 -15.85 -2.86 -14.94
N ASN A 147 -16.30 -2.39 -13.77
CA ASN A 147 -17.60 -2.74 -13.20
C ASN A 147 -18.75 -1.86 -13.69
N THR A 148 -18.46 -0.66 -14.21
CA THR A 148 -19.49 0.33 -14.54
C THR A 148 -19.42 0.75 -16.01
N GLY A 149 -20.56 1.15 -16.57
CA GLY A 149 -20.62 1.64 -17.96
C GLY A 149 -20.32 0.56 -19.02
N VAL A 150 -20.51 -0.71 -18.70
CA VAL A 150 -20.26 -1.84 -19.60
C VAL A 150 -21.38 -2.03 -20.62
N THR A 151 -21.01 -2.24 -21.88
CA THR A 151 -21.90 -2.75 -22.93
C THR A 151 -21.35 -4.06 -23.46
N ASP A 152 -22.15 -5.12 -23.41
CA ASP A 152 -21.73 -6.43 -23.90
C ASP A 152 -21.71 -6.46 -25.43
N VAL A 153 -20.59 -6.90 -26.00
CA VAL A 153 -20.46 -7.30 -27.39
C VAL A 153 -20.54 -8.81 -27.43
N GLY A 154 -21.50 -9.36 -28.18
CA GLY A 154 -21.76 -10.80 -28.22
C GLY A 154 -22.32 -11.28 -26.89
N THR A 155 -21.63 -12.21 -26.21
CA THR A 155 -22.01 -12.73 -24.89
C THR A 155 -21.38 -11.97 -23.71
N GLY A 156 -20.63 -10.89 -23.97
CA GLY A 156 -19.78 -10.26 -22.97
C GLY A 156 -18.50 -11.03 -22.70
N TRP A 157 -17.57 -10.37 -22.02
CA TRP A 157 -16.26 -10.90 -21.64
C TRP A 157 -16.38 -11.78 -20.39
N SER A 158 -15.86 -13.00 -20.48
CA SER A 158 -15.67 -13.90 -19.35
C SER A 158 -14.17 -13.97 -19.03
N PRO A 159 -13.71 -13.41 -17.89
CA PRO A 159 -12.29 -13.35 -17.55
C PRO A 159 -11.66 -14.74 -17.33
N SER A 160 -10.48 -15.01 -17.89
CA SER A 160 -9.71 -16.24 -17.64
C SER A 160 -8.28 -15.99 -17.15
N ALA A 161 -7.63 -17.08 -16.72
CA ALA A 161 -6.25 -17.06 -16.25
C ALA A 161 -5.21 -16.73 -17.35
N ASN A 162 -5.62 -16.69 -18.62
CA ASN A 162 -4.71 -16.48 -19.77
C ASN A 162 -4.45 -14.99 -20.07
N GLY A 163 -5.07 -14.10 -19.31
CA GLY A 163 -5.05 -12.65 -19.47
C GLY A 163 -5.99 -12.12 -20.53
N ALA A 164 -5.89 -10.81 -20.79
CA ALA A 164 -6.87 -10.09 -21.60
C ALA A 164 -6.21 -9.33 -22.75
N TYR A 165 -6.95 -9.16 -23.84
CA TYR A 165 -6.67 -8.24 -24.92
C TYR A 165 -7.48 -6.97 -24.69
N ILE A 166 -6.83 -5.82 -24.83
CA ILE A 166 -7.44 -4.51 -24.65
C ILE A 166 -7.26 -3.74 -25.96
N LYS A 167 -8.36 -3.33 -26.58
CA LYS A 167 -8.35 -2.54 -27.81
C LYS A 167 -8.89 -1.15 -27.55
N PHE A 168 -8.06 -0.14 -27.81
CA PHE A 168 -8.45 1.27 -27.79
C PHE A 168 -8.80 1.70 -29.21
N THR A 169 -9.94 2.35 -29.37
CA THR A 169 -10.39 2.94 -30.64
C THR A 169 -10.73 4.40 -30.39
N PHE A 170 -10.09 5.31 -31.12
CA PHE A 170 -10.29 6.74 -30.93
C PHE A 170 -11.21 7.29 -32.02
N ASP A 171 -12.37 7.80 -31.62
CA ASP A 171 -13.29 8.48 -32.54
C ASP A 171 -12.99 9.98 -32.49
N ASN A 172 -12.04 10.38 -33.32
CA ASN A 172 -11.69 11.78 -33.50
C ASN A 172 -11.44 12.02 -34.99
N THR A 173 -11.91 13.13 -35.55
CA THR A 173 -11.71 13.50 -36.96
C THR A 173 -10.35 14.15 -37.25
N SER A 174 -9.56 14.41 -36.21
CA SER A 174 -8.22 15.04 -36.32
C SER A 174 -7.08 14.03 -36.22
N ALA A 175 -6.00 14.27 -36.99
CA ALA A 175 -4.78 13.49 -36.94
C ALA A 175 -4.02 13.71 -35.61
N ASN A 176 -3.24 12.71 -35.17
CA ASN A 176 -2.34 12.76 -34.01
C ASN A 176 -3.00 12.70 -32.63
N VAL A 177 -3.71 11.61 -32.33
CA VAL A 177 -4.09 11.25 -30.95
C VAL A 177 -3.06 10.29 -30.38
N GLY A 178 -2.60 10.53 -29.15
CA GLY A 178 -1.63 9.68 -28.48
C GLY A 178 -2.20 8.92 -27.28
N ILE A 179 -1.66 7.73 -27.01
CA ILE A 179 -1.91 6.97 -25.77
C ILE A 179 -0.60 6.74 -25.01
N SER A 180 -0.63 6.90 -23.68
CA SER A 180 0.53 6.73 -22.81
C SER A 180 0.15 6.03 -21.50
N SER A 181 1.13 5.36 -20.88
CA SER A 181 1.08 4.82 -19.51
C SER A 181 -0.21 4.06 -19.17
N ILE A 182 -0.45 2.95 -19.87
CA ILE A 182 -1.63 2.10 -19.59
C ILE A 182 -1.32 1.24 -18.36
N THR A 183 -2.07 1.42 -17.28
CA THR A 183 -1.91 0.66 -16.03
C THR A 183 -3.21 -0.05 -15.68
N ILE A 184 -3.12 -1.31 -15.26
CA ILE A 184 -4.26 -2.13 -14.85
C ILE A 184 -4.18 -2.36 -13.35
N LEU A 185 -5.26 -2.04 -12.63
CA LEU A 185 -5.37 -2.14 -11.19
C LEU A 185 -6.50 -3.10 -10.84
N ASP A 186 -6.32 -3.88 -9.77
CA ASP A 186 -7.32 -4.88 -9.38
C ASP A 186 -8.50 -4.23 -8.67
N LYS A 187 -8.23 -3.15 -7.92
CA LYS A 187 -9.23 -2.45 -7.11
C LYS A 187 -8.98 -0.94 -7.09
N TYR A 188 -10.05 -0.18 -6.83
CA TYR A 188 -9.96 1.26 -6.57
C TYR A 188 -9.02 1.61 -5.40
N SER A 189 -8.89 0.74 -4.40
CA SER A 189 -7.97 0.95 -3.28
C SER A 189 -6.51 1.07 -3.72
N ASP A 190 -6.16 0.52 -4.88
CA ASP A 190 -4.79 0.57 -5.40
C ASP A 190 -4.44 1.98 -5.93
N LEU A 191 -5.46 2.82 -6.19
CA LEU A 191 -5.27 4.26 -6.48
C LEU A 191 -5.02 5.11 -5.23
N ALA A 192 -5.11 4.54 -4.02
CA ALA A 192 -4.71 5.23 -2.80
C ALA A 192 -3.17 5.25 -2.69
N THR A 193 -2.53 6.05 -3.57
CA THR A 193 -1.08 6.08 -3.76
C THR A 193 -0.33 6.86 -2.68
N SER A 194 -1.04 7.60 -1.82
CA SER A 194 -0.43 8.39 -0.77
C SER A 194 -1.13 8.23 0.58
N ASP A 195 -0.35 7.94 1.61
CA ASP A 195 -0.76 7.98 2.99
C ASP A 195 0.05 9.05 3.73
N VAL A 196 -0.59 9.77 4.63
CA VAL A 196 0.12 10.70 5.52
C VAL A 196 0.15 10.09 6.92
N VAL A 197 1.35 9.98 7.47
CA VAL A 197 1.58 9.65 8.88
C VAL A 197 2.04 10.91 9.58
N LYS A 198 1.33 11.28 10.65
CA LYS A 198 1.71 12.44 11.47
C LYS A 198 2.35 11.97 12.76
N ILE A 199 3.42 12.65 13.12
CA ILE A 199 4.04 12.51 14.45
C ILE A 199 3.76 13.80 15.21
N GLY A 200 3.02 13.66 16.30
CA GLY A 200 2.66 14.76 17.19
C GLY A 200 3.44 14.70 18.51
N CYS A 201 3.46 15.85 19.20
CA CYS A 201 4.21 16.04 20.44
C CYS A 201 5.68 15.65 20.27
N VAL A 202 6.29 16.16 19.20
CA VAL A 202 7.72 15.95 18.92
C VAL A 202 8.52 16.58 20.05
N THR A 203 9.38 15.78 20.68
CA THR A 203 10.23 16.26 21.77
C THR A 203 11.61 16.67 21.27
N ASP A 204 12.10 15.99 20.23
CA ASP A 204 13.42 16.23 19.68
C ASP A 204 13.52 15.73 18.23
N VAL A 205 14.21 16.52 17.39
CA VAL A 205 14.67 16.14 16.06
C VAL A 205 16.18 16.35 16.05
N SER A 206 16.91 15.29 16.37
CA SER A 206 18.37 15.32 16.47
C SER A 206 19.00 14.51 15.35
N GLY A 207 20.32 14.59 15.22
CA GLY A 207 21.08 13.76 14.29
C GLY A 207 22.25 14.50 13.69
N THR A 208 22.94 13.84 12.77
CA THR A 208 24.25 14.26 12.29
C THR A 208 24.25 14.35 10.76
N VAL A 209 25.00 15.34 10.27
CA VAL A 209 25.37 15.44 8.87
C VAL A 209 26.86 15.13 8.80
N ASP A 210 27.20 13.95 8.33
CA ASP A 210 28.57 13.48 8.26
C ASP A 210 29.11 13.69 6.85
N ILE A 211 30.03 14.64 6.71
CA ILE A 211 30.71 15.00 5.46
C ILE A 211 32.20 14.68 5.66
N PRO A 212 32.70 13.54 5.17
CA PRO A 212 34.11 13.18 5.35
C PRO A 212 35.02 14.16 4.61
N ALA A 213 36.23 14.38 5.13
CA ALA A 213 37.26 15.19 4.47
C ALA A 213 38.31 14.29 3.82
N ILE A 214 38.73 14.63 2.60
CA ILE A 214 39.86 14.00 1.91
C ILE A 214 41.06 14.94 1.96
N GLN A 215 42.15 14.48 2.57
CA GLN A 215 43.45 15.12 2.40
C GLN A 215 44.10 14.61 1.11
N ARG A 216 44.17 15.48 0.09
CA ARG A 216 45.01 15.22 -1.09
C ARG A 216 46.46 15.60 -0.74
N GLN A 217 47.40 14.67 -0.91
CA GLN A 217 48.81 14.82 -0.51
C GLN A 217 49.54 16.04 -1.12
N CYS A 218 48.98 16.72 -2.13
CA CYS A 218 49.60 17.90 -2.76
C CYS A 218 48.60 19.02 -3.14
N SER A 219 47.39 19.08 -2.56
CA SER A 219 46.37 20.09 -2.88
C SER A 219 45.59 20.51 -1.65
N THR A 220 44.89 21.66 -1.74
CA THR A 220 43.89 22.09 -0.75
C THR A 220 42.93 20.94 -0.43
N ALA A 221 42.66 20.74 0.86
CA ALA A 221 41.72 19.73 1.34
C ALA A 221 40.34 19.92 0.65
N SER A 222 39.68 18.80 0.34
CA SER A 222 38.35 18.79 -0.26
C SER A 222 37.45 17.81 0.51
N TYR A 223 36.13 17.98 0.40
CA TYR A 223 35.18 17.04 0.98
C TYR A 223 35.05 15.77 0.12
N ASP A 224 34.79 14.63 0.77
CA ASP A 224 34.41 13.38 0.11
C ASP A 224 32.92 13.41 -0.20
N THR A 225 32.57 13.61 -1.46
CA THR A 225 31.18 13.59 -1.91
C THR A 225 30.64 12.18 -2.16
N SER A 226 31.48 11.14 -2.06
CA SER A 226 31.08 9.75 -2.31
C SER A 226 30.52 9.03 -1.08
N ASN A 227 30.79 9.52 0.12
CA ASN A 227 30.37 8.93 1.40
C ASN A 227 29.61 9.92 2.29
N LEU A 228 28.68 10.67 1.71
CA LEU A 228 27.82 11.58 2.47
C LEU A 228 26.74 10.79 3.20
N SER A 229 26.61 11.00 4.50
CA SER A 229 25.55 10.38 5.32
C SER A 229 24.78 11.44 6.08
N PHE A 230 23.47 11.48 5.85
CA PHE A 230 22.54 12.38 6.52
C PHE A 230 21.57 11.53 7.33
N THR A 231 21.70 11.56 8.65
CA THR A 231 20.87 10.74 9.55
C THR A 231 20.21 11.63 10.58
N ARG A 232 18.91 11.42 10.81
CA ARG A 232 18.16 12.09 11.88
C ARG A 232 17.42 11.08 12.73
N THR A 233 17.26 11.38 14.01
CA THR A 233 16.46 10.65 14.96
C THR A 233 15.32 11.57 15.40
N ILE A 234 14.10 11.06 15.29
CA ILE A 234 12.88 11.80 15.63
C ILE A 234 12.27 11.13 16.85
N ASN A 235 12.02 11.94 17.87
CA ASN A 235 11.37 11.52 19.11
C ASN A 235 10.00 12.17 19.22
N GLY A 236 8.96 11.37 19.47
CA GLY A 236 7.59 11.84 19.60
C GLY A 236 6.75 10.96 20.51
N LYS A 237 5.50 11.37 20.76
CA LYS A 237 4.57 10.65 21.64
C LYS A 237 3.28 10.20 20.96
N LEU A 238 2.87 10.90 19.91
CA LEU A 238 1.63 10.60 19.18
C LEU A 238 1.93 10.16 17.74
N LEU A 239 1.25 9.10 17.32
CA LEU A 239 1.30 8.54 15.96
C LEU A 239 -0.10 8.38 15.42
N THR A 240 -0.26 8.60 14.12
CA THR A 240 -1.50 8.23 13.43
C THR A 240 -1.64 6.70 13.33
N PRO A 241 -2.87 6.15 13.26
CA PRO A 241 -3.08 4.69 13.26
C PRO A 241 -2.40 3.93 12.13
N ASN A 242 -2.12 4.60 11.01
CA ASN A 242 -1.44 4.07 9.83
C ASN A 242 0.11 4.08 9.93
N TYR A 243 0.70 4.39 11.09
CA TYR A 243 2.17 4.47 11.26
C TYR A 243 2.90 3.18 10.89
N HIS A 244 2.25 2.02 11.00
CA HIS A 244 2.79 0.72 10.60
C HIS A 244 3.22 0.67 9.12
N LYS A 245 2.64 1.52 8.26
CA LYS A 245 3.00 1.61 6.83
C LYS A 245 4.41 2.20 6.62
N LEU A 246 4.97 2.92 7.59
CA LEU A 246 6.35 3.43 7.53
C LEU A 246 7.39 2.33 7.68
N ASN A 247 7.00 1.15 8.16
CA ASN A 247 7.91 0.02 8.22
C ASN A 247 8.17 -0.49 6.78
N PRO A 248 9.41 -0.44 6.27
CA PRO A 248 9.71 -0.81 4.89
C PRO A 248 9.45 -2.29 4.59
N MET A 249 9.37 -3.14 5.61
CA MET A 249 9.03 -4.55 5.41
C MET A 249 7.51 -4.79 5.34
N TYR A 250 6.70 -3.84 5.80
CA TYR A 250 5.25 -4.00 5.92
C TYR A 250 4.60 -4.03 4.54
N GLY A 251 4.06 -5.18 4.15
CA GLY A 251 3.30 -5.31 2.91
C GLY A 251 2.03 -6.12 3.09
N LYS A 252 1.04 -5.82 2.24
CA LYS A 252 -0.22 -6.56 2.20
C LYS A 252 0.02 -7.94 1.60
N SER A 253 -0.46 -8.96 2.29
CA SER A 253 -0.41 -10.34 1.83
C SER A 253 -1.62 -10.63 0.94
N ARG A 254 -1.46 -11.57 0.00
CA ARG A 254 -2.54 -12.08 -0.85
C ARG A 254 -3.59 -12.91 -0.11
N TYR A 255 -3.28 -13.35 1.12
CA TYR A 255 -4.22 -14.15 1.91
C TYR A 255 -5.27 -13.24 2.54
N VAL A 256 -6.53 -13.49 2.19
CA VAL A 256 -7.71 -12.75 2.66
C VAL A 256 -8.45 -13.46 3.80
N SER A 257 -8.01 -14.67 4.15
CA SER A 257 -8.58 -15.45 5.24
C SER A 257 -7.55 -15.69 6.33
N GLY A 258 -8.03 -15.67 7.57
CA GLY A 258 -7.24 -15.91 8.76
C GLY A 258 -8.05 -16.62 9.83
N SER A 259 -7.41 -16.81 10.96
CA SER A 259 -7.99 -17.40 12.15
C SER A 259 -7.88 -16.41 13.30
N LEU A 260 -8.95 -16.30 14.07
CA LEU A 260 -8.94 -15.58 15.35
C LEU A 260 -9.32 -16.56 16.44
N GLN A 261 -8.51 -16.64 17.49
CA GLN A 261 -8.87 -17.46 18.65
C GLN A 261 -10.13 -16.87 19.29
N LYS A 262 -11.20 -17.66 19.32
CA LYS A 262 -12.49 -17.30 19.90
C LYS A 262 -12.81 -18.26 21.02
N THR A 263 -13.29 -17.72 22.13
CA THR A 263 -13.70 -18.50 23.31
C THR A 263 -15.18 -18.31 23.53
N GLU A 264 -15.95 -19.40 23.55
CA GLU A 264 -17.39 -19.37 23.78
C GLU A 264 -17.82 -20.37 24.86
N ARG A 265 -18.91 -20.04 25.56
CA ARG A 265 -19.62 -20.99 26.42
C ARG A 265 -20.68 -21.71 25.60
N LYS A 266 -20.72 -23.03 25.69
CA LYS A 266 -21.69 -23.89 25.03
C LYS A 266 -22.21 -24.94 26.00
N GLU A 267 -23.52 -25.15 26.01
CA GLU A 267 -24.11 -26.28 26.69
C GLU A 267 -23.95 -27.54 25.82
N VAL A 268 -23.56 -28.65 26.44
CA VAL A 268 -23.44 -29.94 25.77
C VAL A 268 -24.84 -30.53 25.58
N GLY A 269 -25.17 -30.88 24.33
CA GLY A 269 -26.45 -31.49 23.99
C GLY A 269 -26.70 -32.82 24.71
N VAL A 270 -27.96 -33.27 24.73
CA VAL A 270 -28.36 -34.53 25.37
C VAL A 270 -27.63 -35.75 24.78
N ASP A 271 -27.21 -35.65 23.54
CA ASP A 271 -26.44 -36.65 22.79
C ASP A 271 -24.91 -36.52 22.98
N GLY A 272 -24.46 -35.63 23.88
CA GLY A 272 -23.04 -35.36 24.11
C GLY A 272 -22.40 -34.48 23.04
N THR A 273 -23.18 -33.76 22.22
CA THR A 273 -22.64 -32.99 21.09
C THR A 273 -22.67 -31.48 21.30
N VAL A 274 -21.67 -30.80 20.74
CA VAL A 274 -21.67 -29.35 20.52
C VAL A 274 -21.28 -29.09 19.07
N ILE A 275 -22.00 -28.16 18.44
CA ILE A 275 -21.82 -27.83 17.04
C ILE A 275 -21.19 -26.44 16.92
N ILE A 276 -20.08 -26.35 16.17
CA ILE A 276 -19.40 -25.07 15.86
C ILE A 276 -19.22 -24.97 14.34
N SER A 277 -19.85 -23.95 13.75
CA SER A 277 -19.97 -23.79 12.30
C SER A 277 -18.93 -22.86 11.68
N ASP A 278 -18.15 -22.13 12.48
CA ASP A 278 -17.18 -21.13 12.02
C ASP A 278 -15.75 -21.47 12.42
N ILE A 279 -15.47 -22.72 12.77
CA ILE A 279 -14.15 -23.19 13.18
C ILE A 279 -13.24 -23.45 11.97
N ASN A 280 -11.99 -22.99 12.09
CA ASN A 280 -10.93 -23.26 11.13
C ASN A 280 -10.15 -24.50 11.58
N LEU A 281 -10.39 -25.65 10.95
CA LEU A 281 -9.68 -26.89 11.29
C LEU A 281 -8.32 -27.02 10.58
N ASP A 282 -8.07 -26.22 9.54
CA ASP A 282 -6.80 -26.19 8.81
C ASP A 282 -5.71 -25.46 9.60
N ASP A 283 -6.12 -24.52 10.45
CA ASP A 283 -5.20 -23.88 11.39
C ASP A 283 -4.93 -24.82 12.57
N CYS A 284 -3.68 -25.27 12.70
CA CYS A 284 -3.21 -26.11 13.80
C CYS A 284 -3.23 -25.42 15.18
N GLY A 285 -3.96 -24.32 15.33
CA GLY A 285 -4.18 -23.65 16.61
C GLY A 285 -4.74 -24.62 17.66
N PRO A 286 -4.31 -24.52 18.93
CA PRO A 286 -4.76 -25.45 19.96
C PRO A 286 -6.24 -25.18 20.29
N ILE A 287 -7.11 -26.07 19.84
CA ILE A 287 -8.50 -26.14 20.30
C ILE A 287 -8.49 -26.67 21.72
N THR A 288 -9.03 -25.90 22.66
CA THR A 288 -9.09 -26.29 24.08
C THR A 288 -10.53 -26.29 24.55
N VAL A 289 -10.86 -27.23 25.44
CA VAL A 289 -12.17 -27.27 26.11
C VAL A 289 -11.96 -27.34 27.61
N GLN A 290 -12.71 -26.54 28.34
CA GLN A 290 -12.70 -26.50 29.79
C GLN A 290 -14.12 -26.65 30.34
N ARG A 291 -14.26 -27.37 31.45
CA ARG A 291 -15.51 -27.41 32.21
C ARG A 291 -15.69 -26.12 33.01
N THR A 292 -16.90 -25.57 33.05
CA THR A 292 -17.18 -24.34 33.80
C THR A 292 -17.49 -24.59 35.28
N ASP A 293 -17.73 -25.84 35.67
CA ASP A 293 -18.12 -26.27 37.03
C ASP A 293 -16.94 -26.58 37.96
N SER A 294 -15.70 -26.38 37.49
CA SER A 294 -14.48 -26.74 38.23
C SER A 294 -13.66 -25.50 38.58
N CYS A 295 -13.36 -25.30 39.87
CA CYS A 295 -12.57 -24.17 40.35
C CYS A 295 -11.05 -24.31 40.09
N GLU A 296 -10.58 -25.50 39.70
CA GLU A 296 -9.17 -25.77 39.39
C GLU A 296 -8.96 -25.90 37.88
N ALA A 297 -8.11 -25.05 37.30
CA ALA A 297 -7.90 -24.96 35.86
C ALA A 297 -7.32 -26.25 35.23
N GLU A 298 -6.45 -26.96 35.95
CA GLU A 298 -5.84 -28.21 35.46
C GLU A 298 -6.82 -29.38 35.44
N MET A 299 -7.75 -29.44 36.41
CA MET A 299 -8.81 -30.45 36.45
C MET A 299 -10.00 -30.12 35.55
N ALA A 300 -10.13 -28.86 35.13
CA ALA A 300 -11.19 -28.40 34.24
C ALA A 300 -10.88 -28.67 32.76
N MET A 301 -9.61 -28.80 32.37
CA MET A 301 -9.21 -29.01 30.97
C MET A 301 -9.47 -30.44 30.49
N LEU A 302 -10.17 -30.57 29.37
CA LEU A 302 -10.40 -31.84 28.70
C LEU A 302 -9.29 -32.12 27.67
N THR A 303 -8.97 -33.40 27.47
CA THR A 303 -7.95 -33.84 26.51
C THR A 303 -8.58 -34.18 25.16
N ARG A 304 -8.03 -33.63 24.08
CA ARG A 304 -8.49 -33.93 22.71
C ARG A 304 -8.03 -35.31 22.27
N LEU A 305 -8.96 -36.15 21.82
CA LEU A 305 -8.68 -37.37 21.09
C LEU A 305 -8.54 -37.06 19.60
N TYR A 306 -7.34 -37.24 19.05
CA TYR A 306 -7.06 -37.03 17.63
C TYR A 306 -7.43 -38.27 16.82
N THR A 307 -8.70 -38.35 16.40
CA THR A 307 -9.18 -39.37 15.47
C THR A 307 -10.19 -38.78 14.49
N PRO A 308 -10.03 -39.04 13.17
CA PRO A 308 -10.96 -38.55 12.15
C PRO A 308 -12.29 -39.31 12.13
N VAL A 309 -12.36 -40.49 12.79
CA VAL A 309 -13.56 -41.33 12.84
C VAL A 309 -14.19 -41.22 14.22
N ARG A 310 -15.50 -40.95 14.27
CA ARG A 310 -16.27 -40.92 15.52
C ARG A 310 -16.09 -42.23 16.29
N ILE A 311 -15.68 -42.13 17.55
CA ILE A 311 -15.71 -43.26 18.47
C ILE A 311 -17.18 -43.59 18.77
N THR A 312 -17.61 -44.81 18.44
CA THR A 312 -19.01 -45.24 18.58
C THR A 312 -19.38 -45.64 20.01
N GLY A 313 -18.39 -45.84 20.89
CA GLY A 313 -18.58 -46.07 22.32
C GLY A 313 -18.57 -44.78 23.14
N GLU A 314 -18.83 -44.90 24.44
CA GLU A 314 -18.76 -43.77 25.37
C GLU A 314 -17.30 -43.29 25.51
N ILE A 315 -17.11 -41.98 25.35
CA ILE A 315 -15.83 -41.31 25.57
C ILE A 315 -15.75 -40.95 27.06
N GLY A 316 -14.58 -41.12 27.69
CA GLY A 316 -14.39 -40.74 29.10
C GLY A 316 -14.64 -39.25 29.34
N ALA A 317 -15.09 -38.90 30.55
CA ALA A 317 -15.48 -37.53 30.91
C ALA A 317 -14.31 -36.51 30.92
N GLU A 318 -13.08 -36.99 30.82
CA GLU A 318 -11.84 -36.23 30.69
C GLU A 318 -11.42 -36.00 29.23
N TYR A 319 -12.12 -36.60 28.26
CA TYR A 319 -11.78 -36.54 26.85
C TYR A 319 -12.87 -35.85 26.02
N PHE A 320 -12.45 -35.29 24.89
CA PHE A 320 -13.36 -34.84 23.84
C PHE A 320 -12.82 -35.20 22.46
N GLN A 321 -13.71 -35.34 21.49
CA GLN A 321 -13.36 -35.60 20.10
C GLN A 321 -13.94 -34.51 19.21
N ILE A 322 -13.24 -34.21 18.11
CA ILE A 322 -13.75 -33.35 17.05
C ILE A 322 -13.84 -34.18 15.77
N VAL A 323 -15.01 -34.22 15.15
CA VAL A 323 -15.21 -34.81 13.82
C VAL A 323 -15.69 -33.72 12.88
N ASN A 324 -15.04 -33.61 11.74
CA ASN A 324 -15.41 -32.66 10.71
C ASN A 324 -16.56 -33.24 9.88
N ASP A 325 -17.60 -32.46 9.67
CA ASP A 325 -18.67 -32.74 8.71
C ASP A 325 -18.33 -31.94 7.44
N GLU A 326 -17.48 -32.53 6.58
CA GLU A 326 -16.98 -31.88 5.35
C GLU A 326 -18.11 -31.43 4.43
N ASP A 327 -19.25 -32.12 4.45
CA ASP A 327 -20.42 -31.83 3.61
C ASP A 327 -21.20 -30.58 4.06
N ASN A 328 -21.06 -30.15 5.31
CA ASN A 328 -21.80 -29.02 5.87
C ASN A 328 -20.93 -27.85 6.35
N GLY A 329 -19.59 -28.00 6.34
CA GLY A 329 -18.67 -26.95 6.80
C GLY A 329 -18.76 -26.71 8.31
N VAL A 330 -19.05 -27.76 9.09
CA VAL A 330 -19.34 -27.68 10.52
C VAL A 330 -18.50 -28.71 11.27
N ALA A 331 -17.86 -28.32 12.37
CA ALA A 331 -17.23 -29.29 13.26
C ALA A 331 -18.19 -29.68 14.39
N LYS A 332 -18.28 -30.99 14.63
CA LYS A 332 -19.02 -31.57 15.74
C LYS A 332 -18.04 -31.99 16.81
N PHE A 333 -18.23 -31.43 18.00
CA PHE A 333 -17.52 -31.81 19.20
C PHE A 333 -18.34 -32.88 19.90
N TYR A 334 -17.69 -34.00 20.23
CA TYR A 334 -18.27 -35.11 20.97
C TYR A 334 -17.65 -35.17 22.36
N PHE A 335 -18.52 -35.20 23.35
CA PHE A 335 -18.20 -35.28 24.77
C PHE A 335 -18.79 -36.57 25.35
N SER A 336 -18.36 -36.91 26.57
CA SER A 336 -19.05 -37.91 27.38
C SER A 336 -20.51 -37.50 27.62
N THR A 337 -21.41 -38.48 27.63
CA THR A 337 -22.81 -38.30 28.04
C THR A 337 -22.95 -37.80 29.48
N GLU A 338 -21.95 -37.96 30.33
CA GLU A 338 -21.90 -37.39 31.69
C GLU A 338 -21.85 -35.85 31.70
N LEU A 339 -21.40 -35.23 30.60
CA LEU A 339 -21.36 -33.79 30.44
C LEU A 339 -22.64 -33.22 29.82
N ALA A 340 -23.61 -34.06 29.42
CA ALA A 340 -24.88 -33.61 28.85
C ALA A 340 -25.62 -32.65 29.79
N GLY A 341 -26.06 -31.51 29.25
CA GLY A 341 -26.72 -30.43 30.01
C GLY A 341 -25.76 -29.58 30.87
N LYS A 342 -24.45 -29.80 30.81
CA LYS A 342 -23.45 -28.93 31.44
C LYS A 342 -22.86 -27.94 30.44
N GLU A 343 -22.42 -26.80 30.95
CA GLU A 343 -21.69 -25.82 30.16
C GLU A 343 -20.19 -26.16 30.07
N VAL A 344 -19.65 -26.02 28.87
CA VAL A 344 -18.23 -26.07 28.58
C VAL A 344 -17.77 -24.76 27.93
N LEU A 345 -16.52 -24.39 28.18
CA LEU A 345 -15.84 -23.26 27.56
C LEU A 345 -14.92 -23.80 26.46
N ILE A 346 -15.23 -23.49 25.21
CA ILE A 346 -14.48 -23.97 24.05
C ILE A 346 -13.71 -22.79 23.47
N SER A 347 -12.39 -22.92 23.37
CA SER A 347 -11.53 -21.98 22.67
C SER A 347 -11.07 -22.61 21.36
N TYR A 348 -11.39 -21.98 20.23
CA TYR A 348 -11.12 -22.49 18.89
C TYR A 348 -10.68 -21.37 17.93
N PRO A 349 -9.87 -21.69 16.91
CA PRO A 349 -9.59 -20.76 15.83
C PRO A 349 -10.85 -20.60 14.98
N LYS A 350 -11.42 -19.39 14.94
CA LYS A 350 -12.55 -19.04 14.09
C LYS A 350 -12.06 -18.55 12.73
N THR A 351 -12.63 -19.04 11.63
CA THR A 351 -12.39 -18.50 10.29
C THR A 351 -12.94 -17.08 10.19
N VAL A 352 -12.08 -16.14 9.82
CA VAL A 352 -12.43 -14.73 9.62
C VAL A 352 -11.80 -14.20 8.33
N ASP A 353 -12.51 -13.30 7.66
CA ASP A 353 -11.94 -12.50 6.59
C ASP A 353 -11.02 -11.45 7.20
N VAL A 354 -9.76 -11.43 6.77
CA VAL A 354 -8.74 -10.53 7.30
C VAL A 354 -7.92 -9.92 6.18
N GLU A 355 -7.53 -8.67 6.37
CA GLU A 355 -6.40 -8.12 5.63
C GLU A 355 -5.11 -8.55 6.34
N ARG A 356 -4.43 -9.55 5.78
CA ARG A 356 -3.15 -9.99 6.33
C ARG A 356 -2.04 -9.09 5.84
N TYR A 357 -1.22 -8.61 6.77
CA TYR A 357 0.02 -7.91 6.45
C TYR A 357 1.20 -8.74 6.95
N ALA A 358 2.27 -8.78 6.17
CA ALA A 358 3.46 -9.55 6.46
C ALA A 358 4.70 -8.68 6.29
N ALA A 359 5.68 -8.90 7.15
CA ALA A 359 7.01 -8.36 6.97
C ALA A 359 7.72 -9.20 5.88
N ASN A 360 8.01 -8.61 4.72
CA ASN A 360 8.78 -9.23 3.64
C ASN A 360 9.96 -8.33 3.24
N VAL A 361 11.14 -8.92 3.08
CA VAL A 361 12.33 -8.24 2.58
C VAL A 361 12.13 -7.70 1.17
N ASP A 362 11.31 -8.36 0.36
CA ASP A 362 11.02 -7.93 -1.01
C ASP A 362 10.36 -6.53 -1.04
N ASN A 363 9.66 -6.14 0.03
CA ASN A 363 8.96 -4.85 0.12
C ASN A 363 9.90 -3.68 0.46
N VAL A 364 11.12 -3.96 0.95
CA VAL A 364 12.03 -2.93 1.48
C VAL A 364 12.44 -1.91 0.41
N GLY A 365 12.43 -2.33 -0.86
CA GLY A 365 12.77 -1.48 -2.00
C GLY A 365 11.69 -0.46 -2.38
N ASP A 366 10.44 -0.65 -1.95
CA ASP A 366 9.28 0.01 -2.54
C ASP A 366 8.76 1.19 -1.71
N VAL A 367 9.15 1.27 -0.44
CA VAL A 367 8.70 2.35 0.45
C VAL A 367 9.56 3.59 0.22
N ARG A 368 8.92 4.68 -0.22
CA ARG A 368 9.51 6.03 -0.31
C ARG A 368 8.72 6.97 0.58
N VAL A 369 9.43 7.75 1.39
CA VAL A 369 8.81 8.69 2.33
C VAL A 369 9.35 10.09 2.06
N MET A 370 8.45 11.05 1.89
CA MET A 370 8.80 12.47 2.00
C MET A 370 8.47 12.94 3.40
N MET A 371 9.39 13.67 4.02
CA MET A 371 9.17 14.28 5.32
C MET A 371 9.04 15.79 5.19
N ARG A 372 8.04 16.37 5.86
CA ARG A 372 7.84 17.81 5.93
C ARG A 372 7.66 18.24 7.38
N PHE A 373 8.31 19.33 7.76
CA PHE A 373 8.14 19.94 9.06
C PHE A 373 8.38 21.44 9.00
N ASN A 374 7.77 22.17 9.92
CA ASN A 374 7.93 23.62 10.00
C ASN A 374 9.08 23.96 10.95
N GLY A 375 9.76 25.07 10.71
CA GLY A 375 10.73 25.65 11.62
C GLY A 375 10.40 27.11 11.84
N SER A 376 10.75 27.65 13.01
CA SER A 376 10.66 29.09 13.25
C SER A 376 11.98 29.58 13.82
N TYR A 377 12.58 30.55 13.13
CA TYR A 377 13.79 31.23 13.56
C TYR A 377 13.42 32.62 14.05
N VAL A 378 13.97 33.00 15.19
CA VAL A 378 13.79 34.34 15.73
C VAL A 378 15.11 35.09 15.58
N ASP A 379 15.05 36.22 14.87
CA ASP A 379 16.11 37.21 14.85
C ASP A 379 15.59 38.54 15.43
N ASN A 380 16.47 39.53 15.50
CA ASN A 380 16.14 40.85 16.05
C ASN A 380 15.19 41.67 15.16
N ARG A 381 14.76 41.15 13.99
CA ARG A 381 13.84 41.77 13.02
C ARG A 381 12.46 41.12 13.02
N GLY A 382 12.31 39.94 13.62
CA GLY A 382 11.02 39.25 13.77
C GLY A 382 11.18 37.72 13.78
N SER A 383 10.05 37.02 13.80
CA SER A 383 10.02 35.58 13.52
C SER A 383 10.06 35.33 12.02
N MET A 384 10.89 34.40 11.60
CA MET A 384 10.95 33.86 10.26
C MET A 384 10.49 32.41 10.31
N ASP A 385 9.33 32.15 9.73
CA ASP A 385 8.84 30.79 9.57
C ASP A 385 9.42 30.18 8.28
N VAL A 386 9.84 28.94 8.40
CA VAL A 386 10.39 28.15 7.30
C VAL A 386 9.68 26.81 7.25
N VAL A 387 9.66 26.22 6.06
CA VAL A 387 9.19 24.86 5.83
C VAL A 387 10.37 24.06 5.32
N TYR A 388 10.67 22.95 5.99
CA TYR A 388 11.63 21.97 5.51
C TYR A 388 10.89 20.83 4.80
N THR A 389 11.37 20.48 3.61
CA THR A 389 10.87 19.35 2.84
C THR A 389 12.05 18.44 2.50
N LEU A 390 11.97 17.19 2.91
CA LEU A 390 12.97 16.16 2.64
C LEU A 390 12.32 15.15 1.71
N PRO A 391 12.66 15.18 0.41
CA PRO A 391 11.90 14.48 -0.63
C PRO A 391 12.06 12.96 -0.56
N ASN A 392 13.20 12.46 -0.07
CA ASN A 392 13.54 11.04 -0.09
C ASN A 392 14.15 10.61 1.24
N VAL A 393 13.32 10.04 2.10
CA VAL A 393 13.67 9.59 3.44
C VAL A 393 13.47 8.08 3.55
N LEU A 394 14.50 7.38 4.00
CA LEU A 394 14.46 5.96 4.32
C LEU A 394 14.33 5.76 5.83
N ILE A 395 13.33 4.99 6.26
CA ILE A 395 13.17 4.61 7.67
C ILE A 395 14.16 3.49 7.98
N THR A 396 15.18 3.78 8.78
CA THR A 396 16.27 2.85 9.11
C THR A 396 16.08 2.13 10.44
N SER A 397 15.24 2.65 11.32
CA SER A 397 14.77 1.97 12.52
C SER A 397 13.28 2.23 12.69
N PHE A 398 12.54 1.19 13.09
CA PHE A 398 11.11 1.27 13.28
C PHE A 398 10.74 0.83 14.71
N PRO A 399 10.02 1.66 15.48
CA PRO A 399 9.71 1.36 16.87
C PRO A 399 8.63 0.27 16.92
N TRP A 400 8.94 -0.84 17.59
CA TRP A 400 7.98 -1.91 17.89
C TRP A 400 7.79 -2.00 19.41
N ASN A 401 7.11 -1.02 19.99
CA ASN A 401 6.84 -0.98 21.43
C ASN A 401 5.36 -1.28 21.69
N ILE A 402 5.09 -2.33 22.48
CA ILE A 402 3.75 -2.62 23.00
C ILE A 402 3.77 -2.32 24.50
N THR A 403 3.21 -1.18 24.90
CA THR A 403 3.23 -0.71 26.30
C THR A 403 1.84 -0.31 26.78
N ARG A 404 1.62 -0.37 28.09
CA ARG A 404 0.34 0.00 28.74
C ARG A 404 0.19 1.52 28.97
N THR A 405 1.20 2.32 28.65
CA THR A 405 1.26 3.77 28.87
C THR A 405 1.83 4.47 27.65
N GLU A 406 1.43 5.74 27.43
CA GLU A 406 2.04 6.64 26.46
C GLU A 406 3.55 6.75 26.76
N GLN A 407 4.39 6.28 25.84
CA GLN A 407 5.84 6.39 25.92
C GLN A 407 6.36 7.15 24.71
N ASP A 408 7.49 7.83 24.91
CA ASP A 408 8.29 8.36 23.82
C ASP A 408 8.71 7.21 22.91
N PHE A 409 8.48 7.36 21.61
CA PHE A 409 9.06 6.49 20.61
C PHE A 409 10.13 7.27 19.85
N SER A 410 11.10 6.51 19.35
CA SER A 410 12.19 7.03 18.56
C SER A 410 12.31 6.22 17.28
N PHE A 411 12.50 6.90 16.17
CA PHE A 411 12.85 6.26 14.91
C PHE A 411 13.91 7.08 14.19
N THR A 412 14.78 6.37 13.49
CA THR A 412 15.94 6.92 12.81
C THR A 412 15.70 6.87 11.32
N ILE A 413 15.98 8.00 10.67
CA ILE A 413 15.81 8.19 9.25
C ILE A 413 17.17 8.44 8.59
N SER A 414 17.32 7.96 7.36
CA SER A 414 18.42 8.33 6.47
C SER A 414 17.86 9.14 5.31
N ILE A 415 18.46 10.30 5.05
CA ILE A 415 18.04 11.21 3.99
C ILE A 415 18.87 10.90 2.75
N GLN A 416 18.18 10.64 1.65
CA GLN A 416 18.76 10.30 0.37
C GLN A 416 18.59 11.47 -0.62
N PRO A 417 19.48 11.60 -1.62
CA PRO A 417 19.30 12.62 -2.64
C PRO A 417 18.07 12.30 -3.50
N ASP A 418 17.44 13.34 -4.04
CA ASP A 418 16.45 13.22 -5.10
C ASP A 418 17.10 13.10 -6.49
N ALA A 419 16.27 13.10 -7.54
CA ALA A 419 16.73 12.96 -8.93
C ALA A 419 17.65 14.11 -9.39
N GLU A 420 17.57 15.27 -8.75
CA GLU A 420 18.43 16.43 -9.01
C GLU A 420 19.69 16.46 -8.13
N GLY A 421 19.81 15.51 -7.19
CA GLY A 421 20.90 15.43 -6.22
C GLY A 421 20.67 16.24 -4.94
N ASN A 422 19.46 16.76 -4.72
CA ASN A 422 19.12 17.56 -3.54
C ASN A 422 18.67 16.66 -2.39
N TYR A 423 19.13 16.94 -1.18
CA TYR A 423 18.78 16.17 0.03
C TYR A 423 17.63 16.80 0.83
N TRP A 424 17.43 18.12 0.73
CA TRP A 424 16.32 18.85 1.35
C TRP A 424 16.06 20.17 0.63
N TYR A 425 14.84 20.67 0.80
CA TYR A 425 14.41 22.00 0.42
C TYR A 425 14.04 22.78 1.69
N MET A 426 14.27 24.09 1.66
CA MET A 426 13.89 24.99 2.74
C MET A 426 13.20 26.21 2.13
N ASP A 427 11.89 26.30 2.33
CA ASP A 427 11.09 27.42 1.89
C ASP A 427 10.97 28.43 3.00
N LYS A 428 11.45 29.66 2.75
CA LYS A 428 11.23 30.78 3.66
C LYS A 428 9.89 31.42 3.37
N ILE A 429 9.01 31.49 4.36
CA ILE A 429 7.74 32.19 4.24
C ILE A 429 8.02 33.69 4.32
N VAL A 430 7.71 34.41 3.25
CA VAL A 430 7.77 35.88 3.18
C VAL A 430 6.33 36.37 3.16
N LEU A 431 5.88 36.96 4.27
CA LEU A 431 4.57 37.62 4.38
C LEU A 431 4.62 39.06 3.88
#